data_AF-A0A354WS60-F1
#
_entry.id   AF-A0A354WS60-F1
#
_cell.length_a   1.000
_cell.length_b   1.000
_cell.length_c   1.000
_cell.angle_alpha   90.00
_cell.angle_beta   90.00
_cell.angle_gamma   90.00
#
_symmetry.space_group_name_H-M   'P 1'
#
loop_
_entity.id
_entity.type
_entity.pdbx_description
1 polymer ?
#
loop_
_entity_poly.entity_id
_entity_poly.type
_entity_poly.pdbx_seq_one_letter_code
_entity_poly.pdbx_strand_id
1 'polypeptide(L)'
;TFYHWPDVYHSWWDFDTLPTVNKMDPAFVRYIITDEDSVLAHWLRLGADGYRLDVADELPDEFIKLLRDRIKALKPDALLLGEVWEDASNKCAYG
;
A
#
# COMPACT_ATOMS: atom_id res chain seq x y z
N THR A 1 -14.49 5.12 -1.94
CA THR A 1 -15.59 6.03 -2.31
C THR A 1 -16.91 5.37 -1.96
N PHE A 2 -17.84 6.07 -1.32
CA PHE A 2 -19.21 5.57 -1.15
C PHE A 2 -20.05 5.98 -2.35
N TYR A 3 -20.76 5.05 -2.94
CA TYR A 3 -21.75 5.32 -3.99
C TYR A 3 -23.14 5.53 -3.39
N HIS A 4 -23.46 4.77 -2.33
CA HIS A 4 -24.65 4.94 -1.50
C HIS A 4 -24.33 4.54 -0.06
N TRP A 5 -24.19 5.53 0.82
CA TRP A 5 -23.80 5.28 2.20
C TRP A 5 -24.96 4.65 3.02
N PRO A 6 -24.70 3.69 3.93
CA PRO A 6 -23.38 3.13 4.26
C PRO A 6 -22.99 1.89 3.44
N ASP A 7 -23.93 1.29 2.71
CA ASP A 7 -23.81 -0.11 2.26
C ASP A 7 -23.11 -0.29 0.91
N VAL A 8 -23.05 0.74 0.06
CA VAL A 8 -22.50 0.63 -1.29
C VAL A 8 -21.27 1.52 -1.41
N TYR A 9 -20.10 0.89 -1.57
CA TYR A 9 -18.81 1.54 -1.65
C TYR A 9 -17.85 0.80 -2.58
N HIS A 10 -16.82 1.51 -3.01
CA HIS A 10 -15.74 0.93 -3.79
C HIS A 10 -14.97 -0.09 -2.94
N SER A 11 -14.92 -1.32 -3.43
CA SER A 11 -14.26 -2.46 -2.79
C SER A 11 -13.35 -3.13 -3.78
N TRP A 12 -12.40 -3.93 -3.28
CA TRP A 12 -11.58 -4.75 -4.14
C TRP A 12 -12.45 -5.85 -4.78
N TRP A 13 -12.56 -5.81 -6.11
CA TRP A 13 -13.28 -6.81 -6.93
C TRP A 13 -14.72 -7.10 -6.44
N ASP A 14 -15.43 -6.04 -6.02
CA ASP A 14 -16.82 -6.11 -5.50
C ASP A 14 -17.01 -7.05 -4.29
N PHE A 15 -15.93 -7.38 -3.57
CA PHE A 15 -16.03 -8.06 -2.28
C PHE A 15 -16.29 -7.04 -1.18
N ASP A 16 -17.55 -6.95 -0.73
CA ASP A 16 -17.99 -5.97 0.29
C ASP A 16 -17.20 -6.01 1.60
N THR A 17 -16.56 -7.14 1.92
CA THR A 17 -15.70 -7.29 3.10
C THR A 17 -14.33 -6.62 2.96
N LEU A 18 -13.97 -6.12 1.77
CA LEU A 18 -12.68 -5.51 1.43
C LEU A 18 -12.88 -4.08 0.89
N PRO A 19 -13.33 -3.12 1.73
CA PRO A 19 -13.52 -1.74 1.32
C PRO A 19 -12.19 -1.09 0.92
N THR A 20 -12.17 -0.42 -0.24
CA THR A 20 -10.97 0.25 -0.73
C THR A 20 -10.76 1.58 -0.01
N VAL A 21 -9.64 1.68 0.69
CA VAL A 21 -9.18 2.93 1.34
C VAL A 21 -8.84 4.01 0.32
N ASN A 22 -8.98 5.28 0.72
CA ASN A 22 -8.36 6.38 -0.02
C ASN A 22 -6.84 6.37 0.25
N LYS A 23 -6.08 5.76 -0.67
CA LYS A 23 -4.65 5.46 -0.51
C LYS A 23 -3.78 6.71 -0.33
N MET A 24 -4.26 7.87 -0.78
CA MET A 24 -3.56 9.16 -0.65
C MET A 24 -4.18 10.08 0.41
N ASP A 25 -5.14 9.60 1.21
CA ASP A 25 -5.60 10.36 2.36
C ASP A 25 -4.41 10.59 3.33
N PRO A 26 -4.13 11.84 3.76
CA PRO A 26 -2.98 12.12 4.60
C PRO A 26 -2.97 11.34 5.92
N ALA A 27 -4.13 11.02 6.51
CA ALA A 27 -4.19 10.23 7.72
C ALA A 27 -3.83 8.76 7.46
N PHE A 28 -4.26 8.20 6.33
CA PHE A 28 -3.89 6.86 5.92
C PHE A 28 -2.39 6.74 5.61
N VAL A 29 -1.84 7.69 4.85
CA VAL A 29 -0.41 7.75 4.53
C VAL A 29 0.45 7.86 5.80
N ARG A 30 0.01 8.67 6.78
CA ARG A 30 0.66 8.76 8.09
C ARG A 30 0.67 7.43 8.82
N TYR A 31 -0.50 6.82 8.94
CA TYR A 31 -0.68 5.55 9.64
C TYR A 31 0.14 4.40 9.03
N ILE A 32 0.18 4.30 7.69
CA ILE A 32 0.89 3.21 7.02
C ILE A 32 2.38 3.49 6.86
N ILE A 33 2.78 4.73 6.53
CA ILE A 33 4.14 5.02 6.07
C ILE A 33 4.89 6.00 6.98
N THR A 34 4.39 7.23 7.12
CA THR A 34 5.27 8.34 7.53
C THR A 34 5.40 8.54 9.03
N ASP A 35 4.42 8.13 9.83
CA ASP A 35 4.49 8.30 11.28
C ASP A 35 5.68 7.53 11.87
N GLU A 36 6.10 7.96 13.05
CA GLU A 36 7.25 7.36 13.72
C GLU A 36 7.02 5.87 13.93
N ASP A 37 5.85 5.47 14.46
CA ASP A 37 5.45 4.07 14.61
C ASP A 37 4.32 3.69 13.63
N SER A 38 4.48 4.08 12.37
CA SER A 38 3.61 3.60 11.28
C SER A 38 3.64 2.07 11.16
N VAL A 39 2.62 1.46 10.56
CA VAL A 39 2.59 0.00 10.32
C VAL A 39 3.90 -0.48 9.70
N LEU A 40 4.42 0.27 8.72
CA LEU A 40 5.69 -0.02 8.08
C LEU A 40 6.88 0.04 9.06
N ALA A 41 6.98 1.10 9.85
CA ALA A 41 8.11 1.28 10.76
C ALA A 41 8.08 0.27 11.91
N HIS A 42 6.88 -0.02 12.43
CA HIS A 42 6.65 -0.93 13.53
C HIS A 42 7.24 -2.32 13.25
N TRP A 43 6.84 -2.96 12.15
CA TRP A 43 7.31 -4.33 11.85
C TRP A 43 8.78 -4.39 11.45
N LEU A 44 9.32 -3.37 10.77
CA LEU A 44 10.76 -3.33 10.48
C LEU A 44 11.59 -3.23 11.75
N ARG A 45 11.16 -2.43 12.75
CA ARG A 45 11.84 -2.33 14.04
C ARG A 45 11.78 -3.63 14.84
N LEU A 46 10.70 -4.40 14.70
CA LEU A 46 10.57 -5.73 15.30
C LEU A 46 11.41 -6.81 14.58
N GLY A 47 12.10 -6.46 13.49
CA GLY A 47 13.07 -7.32 12.85
C GLY A 47 12.66 -7.89 11.49
N ALA A 48 11.51 -7.49 10.92
CA ALA A 48 11.16 -7.89 9.57
C ALA A 48 12.22 -7.43 8.54
N ASP A 49 12.43 -8.24 7.51
CA ASP A 49 13.42 -7.98 6.45
C ASP A 49 12.82 -7.35 5.19
N GLY A 50 11.53 -7.00 5.20
CA GLY A 50 10.91 -6.39 4.04
C GLY A 50 9.40 -6.54 3.99
N TYR A 51 8.82 -6.10 2.86
CA TYR A 51 7.39 -6.16 2.59
C TYR A 51 7.12 -6.79 1.22
N ARG A 52 6.06 -7.60 1.16
CA ARG A 52 5.36 -7.97 -0.07
C ARG A 52 4.09 -7.14 -0.14
N LEU A 53 3.95 -6.30 -1.16
CA LEU A 53 2.77 -5.49 -1.41
C LEU A 53 1.73 -6.33 -2.16
N ASP A 54 0.57 -6.49 -1.54
CA ASP A 54 -0.62 -7.11 -2.13
C ASP A 54 -1.25 -6.17 -3.16
N VAL A 55 -1.66 -6.73 -4.31
CA VAL A 55 -2.30 -6.00 -5.42
C VAL A 55 -1.55 -4.70 -5.72
N ALA A 56 -0.23 -4.82 -5.87
CA ALA A 56 0.65 -3.66 -5.97
C ALA A 56 0.25 -2.81 -7.18
N ASP A 57 -0.30 -3.43 -8.22
CA ASP A 57 -0.85 -2.85 -9.44
C ASP A 57 -2.00 -1.85 -9.24
N GLU A 58 -2.75 -1.95 -8.15
CA GLU A 58 -3.80 -0.97 -7.81
C GLU A 58 -3.33 0.14 -6.85
N LEU A 59 -2.08 0.12 -6.39
CA LEU A 59 -1.52 1.19 -5.56
C LEU A 59 -1.00 2.35 -6.43
N PRO A 60 -1.24 3.63 -6.05
CA PRO A 60 -0.63 4.77 -6.72
C PRO A 60 0.91 4.70 -6.68
N ASP A 61 1.57 5.08 -7.77
CA ASP A 61 3.04 5.08 -7.85
C ASP A 61 3.68 5.96 -6.78
N GLU A 62 3.08 7.11 -6.47
CA GLU A 62 3.54 8.00 -5.41
C GLU A 62 3.52 7.31 -4.04
N PHE A 63 2.48 6.51 -3.77
CA PHE A 63 2.37 5.75 -2.53
C PHE A 63 3.50 4.72 -2.42
N ILE A 64 3.75 3.95 -3.49
CA ILE A 64 4.83 2.95 -3.52
C ILE A 64 6.20 3.63 -3.39
N LYS A 65 6.41 4.77 -4.05
CA LYS A 65 7.64 5.54 -3.95
C LYS A 65 7.90 6.00 -2.51
N LEU A 66 6.90 6.59 -1.86
CA LEU A 66 7.00 7.04 -0.48
C LEU A 66 7.28 5.87 0.48
N LEU A 67 6.59 4.75 0.27
CA LEU A 67 6.77 3.51 1.02
C LEU A 67 8.21 2.98 0.87
N ARG A 68 8.73 2.93 -0.37
CA ARG A 68 10.10 2.52 -0.66
C ARG A 68 11.12 3.44 0.01
N ASP A 69 10.97 4.75 -0.14
CA ASP A 69 11.88 5.73 0.41
C ASP A 69 11.93 5.60 1.94
N ARG A 70 10.77 5.40 2.59
CA ARG A 70 10.70 5.16 4.03
C ARG A 70 11.34 3.84 4.46
N ILE A 71 11.06 2.73 3.77
CA ILE A 71 11.72 1.44 4.06
C ILE A 71 13.23 1.59 3.98
N LYS A 72 13.74 2.19 2.90
CA LYS A 72 15.17 2.33 2.67
C LYS A 72 15.85 3.29 3.66
N ALA A 73 15.13 4.28 4.17
CA ALA A 73 15.61 5.12 5.25
C ALA A 73 15.72 4.38 6.59
N LEU A 74 14.80 3.44 6.88
CA LEU A 74 14.78 2.67 8.12
C LEU A 74 15.71 1.46 8.10
N LYS A 75 15.75 0.75 6.97
CA LYS A 75 16.50 -0.49 6.77
C LYS A 75 16.92 -0.61 5.29
N PRO A 76 18.13 -0.13 4.92
CA PRO A 76 18.57 -0.06 3.52
C PRO A 76 18.57 -1.40 2.77
N ASP A 77 18.81 -2.50 3.49
CA ASP A 77 18.85 -3.88 3.00
C ASP A 77 17.46 -4.53 2.90
N ALA A 78 16.41 -3.92 3.45
CA ALA A 78 15.07 -4.51 3.44
C ALA A 78 14.52 -4.69 2.02
N LEU A 79 13.92 -5.85 1.76
CA LEU A 79 13.28 -6.20 0.49
C LEU A 79 11.94 -5.47 0.34
N LEU A 80 11.65 -5.01 -0.87
CA LEU A 80 10.31 -4.59 -1.26
C LEU A 80 9.93 -5.36 -2.53
N LEU A 81 8.90 -6.19 -2.41
CA LEU A 81 8.36 -7.02 -3.49
C LEU A 81 6.92 -6.60 -3.74
N GLY A 82 6.51 -6.44 -4.99
CA GLY A 82 5.12 -6.16 -5.35
C GLY A 82 4.48 -7.35 -6.04
N GLU A 83 3.21 -7.63 -5.74
CA GLU A 83 2.37 -8.45 -6.59
C GLU A 83 1.95 -7.66 -7.82
N VAL A 84 2.44 -8.07 -8.99
CA VAL A 84 2.01 -7.59 -10.29
C VAL A 84 1.85 -8.82 -11.17
N TRP A 85 0.68 -8.97 -11.79
CA TRP A 85 0.39 -10.12 -12.64
C TRP A 85 0.88 -9.91 -14.08
N GLU A 86 0.82 -8.67 -14.55
CA GLU A 86 1.22 -8.25 -15.90
C GLU A 86 2.70 -7.80 -15.94
N ASP A 87 3.06 -6.90 -16.85
CA ASP A 87 4.42 -6.34 -16.94
C ASP A 87 4.75 -5.44 -15.73
N ALA A 88 5.62 -5.95 -14.85
CA ALA A 88 6.09 -5.23 -13.67
C ALA A 88 6.93 -3.98 -13.99
N SER A 89 7.38 -3.79 -15.24
CA SER A 89 8.10 -2.60 -15.70
C SER A 89 7.17 -1.40 -15.89
N ASN A 90 5.91 -1.65 -16.26
CA ASN A 90 4.85 -0.67 -16.47
C ASN A 90 3.57 -1.17 -15.81
N LYS A 91 3.54 -1.04 -14.48
CA LYS A 91 2.47 -1.52 -13.64
C LYS A 91 1.14 -0.83 -13.95
N CYS A 92 0.33 -1.44 -14.81
CA CYS A 92 -1.06 -1.06 -15.07
C CYS A 92 -1.98 -2.12 -14.46
N ALA A 93 -2.88 -1.72 -13.55
CA ALA A 93 -3.99 -2.58 -13.16
C ALA A 93 -4.93 -2.68 -14.36
N TYR A 94 -5.15 -3.91 -14.84
CA TYR A 94 -6.13 -4.32 -15.85
C TYR A 94 -6.72 -3.19 -16.72
N GLY A 95 -6.08 -2.91 -17.86
CA GLY A 95 -6.69 -2.29 -19.06
C GLY A 95 -7.37 -0.93 -18.91
#